data_AF-A0A6F8XKD6-F1
#
_entry.id   AF-A0A6F8XKD6-F1
#
_cell.length_a   1.000
_cell.length_b   1.000
_cell.length_c   1.000
_cell.angle_alpha   90.00
_cell.angle_beta   90.00
_cell.angle_gamma   90.00
#
_symmetry.space_group_name_H-M   'P 1'
#
loop_
_entity.id
_entity.type
_entity.pdbx_description
1 polymer ?
#
loop_
_entity_poly.entity_id
_entity_poly.type
_entity_poly.pdbx_seq_one_letter_code
_entity_poly.pdbx_strand_id
1 'polypeptide(L)'
;MSYDLDAVLPDADVVMMLRVQRERMAASYFPSAREYARRYGLDGPRMRRLPDHAIVMHPGPMNRGMEIAPEVADSARSTIVEQVANGVSVRMAVLYLLLGGKA
;
A
#
# COMPACT_ATOMS: atom_id res chain seq x y z
N MET A 1 -12.96 13.34 -3.57
CA MET A 1 -12.33 12.89 -2.30
C MET A 1 -13.36 12.04 -1.56
N SER A 2 -12.99 10.84 -1.10
CA SER A 2 -13.86 9.93 -0.35
C SER A 2 -13.26 9.62 1.03
N TYR A 3 -14.12 9.35 2.01
CA TYR A 3 -13.74 8.86 3.35
C TYR A 3 -14.21 7.43 3.61
N ASP A 4 -14.84 6.82 2.62
CA ASP A 4 -15.26 5.43 2.64
C ASP A 4 -14.36 4.66 1.68
N LEU A 5 -13.51 3.80 2.24
CA LEU A 5 -12.63 2.92 1.47
C LEU A 5 -13.45 2.00 0.57
N ASP A 6 -14.51 1.42 1.14
CA ASP A 6 -15.30 0.39 0.48
C ASP A 6 -15.99 0.92 -0.78
N ALA A 7 -16.46 2.17 -0.75
CA ALA A 7 -17.12 2.83 -1.87
C ALA A 7 -16.21 3.05 -3.09
N VAL A 8 -14.89 3.16 -2.91
CA VAL A 8 -13.96 3.49 -4.00
C VAL A 8 -13.22 2.30 -4.59
N LEU A 9 -13.27 1.13 -3.93
CA LEU A 9 -12.58 -0.09 -4.40
C LEU A 9 -12.99 -0.52 -5.82
N PRO A 10 -14.28 -0.51 -6.21
CA PRO A 10 -14.69 -1.00 -7.53
C PRO A 10 -14.10 -0.23 -8.73
N ASP A 11 -13.65 1.01 -8.52
CA ASP A 11 -13.15 1.89 -9.59
C ASP A 11 -11.63 2.05 -9.56
N ALA A 12 -10.93 1.37 -8.64
CA ALA A 12 -9.49 1.53 -8.45
C ALA A 12 -8.69 0.57 -9.34
N ASP A 13 -7.80 1.11 -10.17
CA ASP A 13 -6.79 0.31 -10.90
C ASP A 13 -5.60 -0.08 -10.00
N VAL A 14 -5.30 0.73 -8.99
CA VAL A 14 -4.20 0.52 -8.05
C VAL A 14 -4.65 0.92 -6.65
N VAL A 15 -4.44 0.05 -5.67
CA VAL A 15 -4.60 0.38 -4.25
C VAL A 15 -3.23 0.49 -3.58
N MET A 16 -2.81 1.72 -3.31
CA MET A 16 -1.59 2.00 -2.56
C MET A 16 -1.88 2.07 -1.06
N MET A 17 -1.58 1.00 -0.34
CA MET A 17 -1.67 0.97 1.11
C MET A 17 -0.46 1.66 1.75
N LEU A 18 -0.67 2.28 2.91
CA LEU A 18 0.37 2.98 3.66
C LEU A 18 0.52 2.41 5.06
N ARG A 19 1.74 2.49 5.58
CA ARG A 19 2.05 2.05 6.94
C ARG A 19 1.33 2.93 7.96
N VAL A 20 0.56 2.32 8.84
CA VAL A 20 0.04 3.01 10.02
C VAL A 20 1.18 3.18 11.03
N GLN A 21 1.62 4.42 11.26
CA GLN A 21 2.71 4.77 12.17
C GLN A 21 2.17 5.09 13.56
N ARG A 22 1.77 4.07 14.32
CA ARG A 22 1.21 4.24 15.69
C ARG A 22 2.10 5.06 16.60
N GLU A 23 3.41 4.94 16.44
CA GLU A 23 4.44 5.67 17.17
C GLU A 23 4.32 7.20 17.04
N ARG A 24 3.60 7.71 16.02
CA ARG A 24 3.40 9.14 15.78
C ARG A 24 2.05 9.67 16.28
N MET A 25 1.22 8.81 16.88
CA MET A 25 -0.20 9.12 17.15
C MET A 25 -0.51 9.27 18.64
N ALA A 26 0.50 9.56 19.46
CA ALA A 26 0.39 9.65 20.92
C ALA A 26 -0.59 10.73 21.42
N ALA A 27 -0.91 11.74 20.60
CA ALA A 27 -1.78 12.86 20.96
C ALA A 27 -3.25 12.68 20.52
N SER A 28 -3.65 11.51 20.00
CA SER A 28 -5.00 11.27 19.49
C SER A 28 -5.53 9.92 19.93
N TYR A 29 -6.85 9.82 20.12
CA TYR A 29 -7.53 8.53 20.25
C TYR A 29 -7.41 7.78 18.93
N PHE A 30 -6.36 6.96 18.81
CA PHE A 30 -6.15 6.13 17.64
C PHE A 30 -6.81 4.76 17.83
N PRO A 31 -7.55 4.24 16.82
CA PRO A 31 -8.18 2.94 16.92
C PRO A 31 -7.19 1.83 17.27
N SER A 32 -7.69 0.77 17.92
CA SER A 32 -6.94 -0.48 18.02
C SER A 32 -6.63 -1.02 16.62
N ALA A 33 -5.61 -1.87 16.50
CA ALA A 33 -5.26 -2.50 15.22
C ALA A 33 -6.46 -3.24 14.60
N ARG A 34 -7.26 -3.92 15.44
CA ARG A 34 -8.47 -4.62 15.01
C ARG A 34 -9.55 -3.68 14.47
N GLU A 35 -9.77 -2.55 15.12
CA GLU A 35 -10.74 -1.55 14.65
C GLU A 35 -10.28 -0.90 13.35
N TYR A 36 -8.99 -0.57 13.25
CA TYR A 36 -8.42 -0.03 12.03
C TYR A 36 -8.54 -1.04 10.88
N ALA A 37 -8.12 -2.29 11.08
CA ALA A 37 -8.22 -3.34 10.06
C ALA A 37 -9.65 -3.52 9.55
N ARG A 38 -10.63 -3.59 10.47
CA ARG A 38 -12.04 -3.70 10.10
C ARG A 38 -12.52 -2.51 9.27
N ARG A 39 -12.12 -1.29 9.63
CA ARG A 39 -12.65 -0.06 9.02
C ARG A 39 -11.91 0.35 7.74
N TYR A 40 -10.60 0.15 7.68
CA TYR A 40 -9.72 0.70 6.63
C TYR A 40 -8.65 -0.28 6.15
N GLY A 41 -8.52 -1.48 6.74
CA GLY A 41 -7.56 -2.48 6.29
C GLY A 41 -8.01 -3.12 4.97
N LEU A 42 -7.07 -3.40 4.07
CA LEU A 42 -7.36 -4.15 2.87
C LEU A 42 -7.27 -5.66 3.17
N ASP A 43 -8.41 -6.34 3.12
CA ASP A 43 -8.57 -7.78 3.41
C ASP A 43 -9.08 -8.55 2.19
N GLY A 44 -9.16 -9.89 2.29
CA GLY A 44 -9.64 -10.74 1.20
C GLY A 44 -11.02 -10.34 0.65
N PRO A 45 -12.05 -10.08 1.48
CA PRO A 45 -13.33 -9.54 1.04
C PRO A 45 -13.23 -8.24 0.23
N ARG A 46 -12.46 -7.26 0.70
CA ARG A 46 -12.25 -6.00 -0.02
C ARG A 46 -11.47 -6.20 -1.32
N MET A 47 -10.49 -7.11 -1.32
CA MET A 47 -9.73 -7.46 -2.51
C MET A 47 -10.63 -7.99 -3.64
N ARG A 48 -11.67 -8.78 -3.31
CA ARG A 48 -12.65 -9.27 -4.30
C ARG A 48 -13.54 -8.19 -4.91
N ARG A 49 -13.55 -6.98 -4.36
CA ARG A 49 -14.31 -5.84 -4.89
C ARG A 49 -13.51 -5.05 -5.92
N LEU A 50 -12.20 -5.25 -5.99
CA LEU A 50 -11.36 -4.59 -6.98
C LEU A 50 -11.61 -5.18 -8.37
N PRO A 51 -11.51 -4.37 -9.44
CA PRO A 51 -11.44 -4.87 -10.82
C PRO A 51 -10.39 -5.97 -10.96
N ASP A 52 -10.60 -6.97 -11.81
CA ASP A 52 -9.68 -8.13 -11.91
C ASP A 52 -8.23 -7.74 -12.26
N HIS A 53 -8.04 -6.64 -13.00
CA HIS A 53 -6.72 -6.14 -13.40
C HIS A 53 -6.00 -5.31 -12.33
N ALA A 54 -6.70 -4.88 -11.28
CA ALA A 54 -6.13 -3.92 -10.35
C ALA A 54 -4.99 -4.53 -9.52
N ILE A 55 -4.04 -3.72 -9.07
CA ILE A 55 -2.90 -4.19 -8.27
C ILE A 55 -2.86 -3.55 -6.89
N VAL A 56 -2.22 -4.23 -5.94
CA VAL A 56 -1.97 -3.73 -4.59
C VAL A 56 -0.51 -3.34 -4.43
N MET A 57 -0.27 -2.13 -3.95
CA MET A 57 1.05 -1.56 -3.72
C MET A 57 1.20 -1.12 -2.26
N HIS A 58 2.44 -1.07 -1.78
CA HIS A 58 2.78 -0.58 -0.44
C HIS A 58 4.28 -0.26 -0.38
N PRO A 59 4.70 0.91 0.14
CA PRO A 59 6.13 1.30 0.17
C PRO A 59 7.02 0.56 1.19
N GLY A 60 6.45 -0.35 2.00
CA GLY A 60 7.09 -0.93 3.18
C GLY A 60 7.56 0.07 4.27
N PRO A 61 7.98 -0.42 5.45
CA PRO A 61 7.59 -1.72 6.01
C PRO A 61 6.07 -1.74 6.27
N MET A 62 5.43 -2.90 6.14
CA MET A 62 3.98 -3.07 6.31
C MET A 62 3.66 -3.70 7.68
N ASN A 63 2.58 -3.26 8.33
CA ASN A 63 1.99 -3.92 9.48
C ASN A 63 0.88 -4.88 9.00
N ARG A 64 1.24 -6.16 8.88
CA ARG A 64 0.30 -7.21 8.52
C ARG A 64 -0.78 -7.39 9.60
N GLY A 65 -2.03 -7.52 9.18
CA GLY A 65 -3.19 -7.61 10.09
C GLY A 65 -3.69 -6.25 10.60
N MET A 66 -3.14 -5.14 10.10
CA MET A 66 -3.61 -3.79 10.38
C MET A 66 -4.05 -3.11 9.07
N GLU A 67 -3.15 -2.42 8.35
CA GLU A 67 -3.49 -1.83 7.05
C GLU A 67 -3.68 -2.86 5.94
N ILE A 68 -3.03 -4.02 6.01
CA ILE A 68 -3.08 -5.03 4.96
C ILE A 68 -3.13 -6.43 5.58
N ALA A 69 -4.07 -7.26 5.12
CA ALA A 69 -4.14 -8.65 5.55
C ALA A 69 -2.98 -9.46 4.91
N PRO A 70 -2.42 -10.48 5.61
CA PRO A 70 -1.33 -11.29 5.07
C PRO A 70 -1.62 -11.86 3.68
N GLU A 71 -2.82 -12.37 3.47
CA GLU A 71 -3.23 -12.98 2.20
C GLU A 71 -3.32 -11.97 1.04
N VAL A 72 -3.57 -10.70 1.32
CA VAL A 72 -3.56 -9.64 0.31
C VAL A 72 -2.12 -9.25 -0.03
N ALA A 73 -1.27 -9.10 1.00
CA ALA A 73 0.14 -8.77 0.82
C ALA A 73 0.89 -9.81 -0.02
N ASP A 74 0.50 -11.08 0.09
CA ASP A 74 1.12 -12.21 -0.63
C ASP A 74 0.32 -12.64 -1.87
N SER A 75 -0.72 -11.88 -2.26
CA SER A 75 -1.54 -12.22 -3.42
C SER A 75 -0.76 -12.08 -4.74
N ALA A 76 -1.17 -12.82 -5.78
CA ALA A 76 -0.61 -12.67 -7.12
C ALA A 76 -0.80 -11.27 -7.73
N ARG A 77 -1.69 -10.45 -7.16
CA ARG A 77 -1.96 -9.07 -7.57
C ARG A 77 -1.20 -8.04 -6.71
N SER A 78 -0.35 -8.49 -5.80
CA SER A 78 0.52 -7.66 -4.97
C SER A 78 1.84 -7.40 -5.69
N THR A 79 2.14 -6.13 -5.98
CA THR A 79 3.40 -5.71 -6.64
C THR A 79 4.38 -5.07 -5.66
N ILE A 80 4.21 -5.31 -4.36
CA ILE A 80 5.02 -4.69 -3.30
C ILE A 80 6.51 -5.01 -3.45
N VAL A 81 6.85 -6.28 -3.73
CA VAL A 81 8.25 -6.70 -3.90
C VAL A 81 8.86 -6.09 -5.16
N GLU A 82 8.08 -6.06 -6.25
CA GLU A 82 8.48 -5.43 -7.52
C GLU A 82 8.72 -3.92 -7.35
N GLN A 83 7.86 -3.23 -6.60
CA GLN A 83 8.02 -1.82 -6.26
C GLN A 83 9.36 -1.54 -5.56
N VAL A 84 9.74 -2.37 -4.58
CA VAL A 84 11.03 -2.24 -3.87
C VAL A 84 12.20 -2.49 -4.83
N ALA A 85 12.12 -3.52 -5.68
CA ALA A 85 13.13 -3.83 -6.67
C ALA A 85 13.30 -2.69 -7.69
N ASN A 86 12.20 -2.13 -8.19
CA ASN A 86 12.18 -0.98 -9.10
C ASN A 86 12.85 0.25 -8.48
N GLY A 87 12.81 0.39 -7.15
CA GLY A 87 13.51 1.43 -6.43
C GLY A 87 15.03 1.43 -6.66
N VAL A 88 15.66 0.29 -6.96
CA VAL A 88 17.09 0.22 -7.33
C VAL A 88 17.31 0.92 -8.68
N SER A 89 16.58 0.50 -9.72
CA SER A 89 16.72 1.06 -11.07
C SER A 89 16.42 2.56 -11.11
N VAL A 90 15.36 2.99 -10.42
CA VAL A 90 15.01 4.42 -10.32
C VAL A 90 16.15 5.21 -9.67
N ARG A 91 16.72 4.74 -8.57
CA ARG A 91 17.86 5.41 -7.91
C ARG A 91 19.10 5.45 -8.81
N MET A 92 19.40 4.36 -9.52
CA MET A 92 20.52 4.33 -10.48
C MET A 92 20.33 5.37 -11.59
N ALA A 93 19.12 5.47 -12.16
CA ALA A 93 18.81 6.45 -13.19
C ALA A 93 18.93 7.89 -12.67
N VAL A 94 18.39 8.17 -11.47
CA VAL A 94 18.51 9.49 -10.83
C VAL A 94 19.98 9.85 -10.58
N LEU A 95 20.78 8.94 -10.03
CA LEU A 95 22.20 9.17 -9.78
C LEU A 95 22.99 9.37 -11.09
N TYR A 96 22.67 8.63 -12.15
CA TYR A 96 23.27 8.81 -13.46
C TYR A 96 23.02 10.23 -13.98
N LEU A 97 21.76 10.68 -13.99
CA LEU A 97 21.39 12.03 -14.46
C LEU A 97 22.06 13.15 -13.64
N LEU A 98 22.20 12.97 -12.32
CA LEU A 98 22.78 13.99 -11.45
C LEU A 98 24.31 14.01 -11.44
N LEU A 99 24.97 12.87 -11.66
CA LEU A 99 26.41 12.73 -11.41
C LEU A 99 27.27 12.38 -12.63
N GLY A 100 26.70 11.93 -13.75
CA GLY A 100 27.52 11.39 -14.85
C GLY A 100 26.94 11.40 -16.27
N GLY A 101 25.63 11.55 -16.44
CA GLY A 101 24.99 11.56 -17.76
C GLY A 101 24.83 12.97 -18.29
N LYS A 102 25.48 13.31 -19.40
CA LYS A 102 24.97 14.40 -20.25
C LYS A 102 23.63 13.92 -20.79
N ALA A 103 22.56 14.65 -20.47
CA ALA A 103 21.22 14.40 -21.01
C ALA A 103 21.21 14.45 -22.54
#